data_AF-A0A917PBG5-F1
#
_entry.id   AF-A0A917PBG5-F1
#
_cell.length_a   1.000
_cell.length_b   1.000
_cell.length_c   1.000
_cell.angle_alpha   90.00
_cell.angle_beta   90.00
_cell.angle_gamma   90.00
#
_symmetry.space_group_name_H-M   'P 1'
#
loop_
_entity.id
_entity.type
_entity.pdbx_description
1 polymer ?
#
loop_
_entity_poly.entity_id
_entity_poly.type
_entity_poly.pdbx_seq_one_letter_code
_entity_poly.pdbx_strand_id
1 'polypeptide(L)'
;MTPGADFKAAATRMRTQRRQAEQREVHYHEARILLLISQFTTAKGGLTGLTKLAKLDFLLRYPAMLERLLPAGQASWPAGTAPTPPERLAVESRMTRYKYRPWDQRYYSILGSLAARALITYGDSARAEFRVTEQGAAVAASLAATPEWAVVASRIKLLKRHFNKSGSALKNLIYDRLPDAVDRPWRTEI
;
A
#
# COMPACT_ATOMS: atom_id res chain seq x y z
N MET A 1 -49.20 5.07 -8.27
CA MET A 1 -47.77 4.90 -7.93
C MET A 1 -47.45 3.41 -7.98
N THR A 2 -46.57 2.98 -8.89
CA THR A 2 -46.37 1.55 -9.19
C THR A 2 -45.13 1.03 -8.46
N PRO A 3 -45.25 0.15 -7.44
CA PRO A 3 -44.15 -0.25 -6.56
C PRO A 3 -42.92 -0.86 -7.27
N GLY A 4 -43.11 -1.40 -8.49
CA GLY A 4 -42.05 -2.05 -9.26
C GLY A 4 -41.06 -1.11 -9.96
N ALA A 5 -41.42 0.16 -10.19
CA ALA A 5 -40.52 1.14 -10.82
C ALA A 5 -39.51 1.71 -9.80
N ASP A 6 -39.97 1.97 -8.58
CA ASP A 6 -39.13 2.48 -7.48
C ASP A 6 -38.09 1.45 -7.01
N PHE A 7 -38.45 0.16 -6.99
CA PHE A 7 -37.50 -0.91 -6.66
C PHE A 7 -36.37 -1.05 -7.70
N LYS A 8 -36.69 -1.00 -9.01
CA LYS A 8 -35.67 -1.05 -10.07
C LYS A 8 -34.75 0.18 -10.06
N ALA A 9 -35.30 1.36 -9.76
CA ALA A 9 -34.53 2.58 -9.59
C ALA A 9 -33.60 2.49 -8.36
N ALA A 10 -34.08 1.99 -7.23
CA ALA A 10 -33.28 1.78 -6.03
C ALA A 10 -32.15 0.75 -6.25
N ALA A 11 -32.45 -0.39 -6.87
CA ALA A 11 -31.44 -1.41 -7.20
C ALA A 11 -30.34 -0.87 -8.14
N THR A 12 -30.71 -0.06 -9.12
CA THR A 12 -29.76 0.61 -10.02
C THR A 12 -28.86 1.59 -9.25
N ARG A 13 -29.45 2.42 -8.36
CA ARG A 13 -28.67 3.34 -7.50
C ARG A 13 -27.68 2.59 -6.61
N MET A 14 -28.11 1.49 -5.98
CA MET A 14 -27.25 0.65 -5.13
C MET A 14 -26.08 0.04 -5.93
N ARG A 15 -26.33 -0.46 -7.15
CA ARG A 15 -25.26 -0.98 -8.04
C ARG A 15 -24.25 0.09 -8.41
N THR A 16 -24.72 1.29 -8.75
CA THR A 16 -23.84 2.43 -9.09
C THR A 16 -23.01 2.88 -7.90
N GLN A 17 -23.62 3.02 -6.72
CA GLN A 17 -22.91 3.38 -5.49
C GLN A 17 -21.84 2.34 -5.13
N ARG A 18 -22.17 1.06 -5.22
CA ARG A 18 -21.21 -0.03 -5.00
C ARG A 18 -20.02 0.05 -5.96
N ARG A 19 -20.28 0.21 -7.26
CA ARG A 19 -19.21 0.36 -8.27
C ARG A 19 -18.33 1.57 -8.00
N GLN A 20 -18.91 2.70 -7.58
CA GLN A 20 -18.15 3.90 -7.22
C GLN A 20 -17.29 3.68 -5.97
N ALA A 21 -17.79 2.95 -4.97
CA ALA A 21 -17.04 2.63 -3.77
C ALA A 21 -15.85 1.71 -4.10
N GLU A 22 -16.09 0.65 -4.87
CA GLU A 22 -15.04 -0.27 -5.35
C GLU A 22 -13.97 0.49 -6.17
N GLN A 23 -14.38 1.41 -7.04
CA GLN A 23 -13.44 2.22 -7.82
C GLN A 23 -12.61 3.16 -6.94
N ARG A 24 -13.23 3.79 -5.92
CA ARG A 24 -12.50 4.62 -4.96
C ARG A 24 -11.47 3.81 -4.18
N GLU A 25 -11.82 2.60 -3.75
CA GLU A 25 -10.91 1.69 -3.06
C GLU A 25 -9.70 1.32 -3.95
N VAL A 26 -9.96 0.96 -5.21
CA VAL A 26 -8.90 0.65 -6.18
C VAL A 26 -7.96 1.85 -6.38
N HIS A 27 -8.50 3.04 -6.65
CA HIS A 27 -7.69 4.24 -6.85
C HIS A 27 -6.88 4.61 -5.60
N TYR A 28 -7.43 4.40 -4.41
CA TYR A 28 -6.72 4.62 -3.16
C TYR A 28 -5.50 3.70 -3.05
N HIS A 29 -5.64 2.41 -3.37
CA HIS A 29 -4.52 1.48 -3.39
C HIS A 29 -3.49 1.79 -4.49
N GLU A 30 -3.95 2.19 -5.68
CA GLU A 30 -3.06 2.64 -6.77
C GLU A 30 -2.21 3.85 -6.34
N ALA A 31 -2.83 4.86 -5.74
CA ALA A 31 -2.14 6.05 -5.25
C ALA A 31 -1.07 5.71 -4.20
N ARG A 32 -1.41 4.86 -3.21
CA ARG A 32 -0.45 4.44 -2.19
C ARG A 32 0.74 3.67 -2.80
N ILE A 33 0.47 2.77 -3.73
CA ILE A 33 1.52 1.98 -4.40
C ILE A 33 2.38 2.86 -5.30
N LEU A 34 1.80 3.83 -6.02
CA LEU A 34 2.54 4.81 -6.81
C LEU A 34 3.46 5.65 -5.92
N LEU A 35 2.97 6.16 -4.79
CA LEU A 35 3.79 6.92 -3.82
C LEU A 35 4.95 6.07 -3.29
N LEU A 36 4.70 4.79 -2.98
CA LEU A 36 5.74 3.89 -2.49
C LEU A 36 6.81 3.62 -3.57
N ILE A 37 6.39 3.29 -4.79
CA ILE A 37 7.33 3.06 -5.91
C ILE A 37 8.12 4.34 -6.21
N SER A 38 7.45 5.49 -6.26
CA SER A 38 8.08 6.79 -6.49
C SER A 38 9.15 7.09 -5.44
N GLN A 39 8.82 6.94 -4.15
CA GLN A 39 9.80 7.19 -3.08
C GLN A 39 11.01 6.27 -3.20
N PHE A 40 10.85 5.01 -3.61
CA PHE A 40 11.96 4.05 -3.74
C PHE A 40 12.67 4.09 -5.10
N THR A 41 12.19 4.87 -6.06
CA THR A 41 12.87 5.11 -7.34
C THR A 41 14.03 6.09 -7.16
N THR A 42 15.13 5.83 -7.86
CA THR A 42 16.36 6.62 -7.89
C THR A 42 16.94 6.55 -9.30
N ALA A 43 17.93 7.39 -9.61
CA ALA A 43 18.65 7.31 -10.90
C ALA A 43 19.31 5.94 -11.16
N LYS A 44 19.64 5.19 -10.09
CA LYS A 44 20.32 3.88 -10.19
C LYS A 44 19.37 2.69 -10.26
N GLY A 45 18.08 2.88 -9.97
CA GLY A 45 17.13 1.79 -9.88
C GLY A 45 15.87 2.12 -9.09
N GLY A 46 14.97 1.15 -9.01
CA GLY A 46 13.64 1.21 -8.41
C GLY A 46 13.40 0.18 -7.31
N LEU A 47 12.12 -0.08 -7.07
CA LEU A 47 11.69 -1.03 -6.05
C LEU A 47 11.79 -2.45 -6.59
N THR A 48 12.77 -3.21 -6.13
CA THR A 48 13.02 -4.58 -6.60
C THR A 48 12.19 -5.63 -5.86
N GLY A 49 11.30 -6.27 -6.60
CA GLY A 49 10.60 -7.49 -6.21
C GLY A 49 9.30 -7.27 -5.44
N LEU A 50 8.30 -8.08 -5.78
CA LEU A 50 6.96 -8.03 -5.21
C LEU A 50 6.94 -8.29 -3.69
N THR A 51 7.87 -9.10 -3.19
CA THR A 51 8.04 -9.31 -1.73
C THR A 51 8.40 -8.01 -1.02
N LYS A 52 9.34 -7.22 -1.55
CA LYS A 52 9.73 -5.94 -0.94
C LYS A 52 8.53 -4.98 -0.94
N LEU A 53 7.81 -4.89 -2.06
CA LEU A 53 6.61 -4.07 -2.20
C LEU A 53 5.58 -4.45 -1.14
N ALA A 54 5.25 -5.74 -1.04
CA ALA A 54 4.23 -6.23 -0.12
C ALA A 54 4.60 -5.99 1.35
N LYS A 55 5.87 -6.13 1.74
CA LYS A 55 6.30 -5.88 3.12
C LYS A 55 6.30 -4.40 3.48
N LEU A 56 6.70 -3.54 2.56
CA LEU A 56 6.67 -2.09 2.78
C LEU A 56 5.23 -1.57 2.85
N ASP A 57 4.36 -2.03 1.95
CA ASP A 57 2.94 -1.68 1.94
C ASP A 57 2.23 -2.21 3.21
N PHE A 58 2.60 -3.39 3.70
CA PHE A 58 2.14 -3.86 5.01
C PHE A 58 2.53 -2.93 6.16
N LEU A 59 3.80 -2.55 6.27
CA LEU A 59 4.23 -1.63 7.34
C LEU A 59 3.53 -0.26 7.24
N LEU A 60 3.13 0.13 6.04
CA LEU A 60 2.37 1.36 5.82
C LEU A 60 0.90 1.25 6.27
N ARG A 61 0.23 0.12 5.97
CA ARG A 61 -1.17 -0.15 6.35
C ARG A 61 -1.36 -0.48 7.83
N TYR A 62 -0.29 -0.99 8.48
CA TYR A 62 -0.28 -1.42 9.88
C TYR A 62 0.72 -0.56 10.67
N PRO A 63 0.42 0.73 10.92
CA PRO A 63 1.37 1.65 11.53
C PRO A 63 1.76 1.27 12.97
N ALA A 64 0.91 0.56 13.72
CA ALA A 64 1.28 -0.01 15.02
C ALA A 64 2.38 -1.09 14.91
N MET A 65 2.37 -1.88 13.83
CA MET A 65 3.41 -2.88 13.58
C MET A 65 4.71 -2.22 13.11
N LEU A 66 4.62 -1.17 12.29
CA LEU A 66 5.77 -0.33 11.95
C LEU A 66 6.40 0.29 13.21
N GLU A 67 5.59 0.85 14.12
CA GLU A 67 6.06 1.44 15.38
C GLU A 67 6.93 0.47 16.20
N ARG A 68 6.52 -0.80 16.29
CA ARG A 68 7.26 -1.86 16.99
C ARG A 68 8.62 -2.20 16.36
N LEU A 69 8.80 -1.91 15.08
CA LEU A 69 10.04 -2.17 14.35
C LEU A 69 10.97 -0.94 14.26
N LEU A 70 10.47 0.25 14.58
CA LEU A 70 11.27 1.47 14.57
C LEU A 70 12.30 1.45 15.71
N PRO A 71 13.54 1.91 15.46
CA PRO A 71 14.64 1.79 16.41
C PRO A 71 14.37 2.54 17.73
N ALA A 72 13.64 3.65 17.69
CA ALA A 72 13.23 4.41 18.87
C ALA A 72 11.70 4.40 19.09
N GLY A 73 11.00 3.42 18.52
CA GLY A 73 9.54 3.30 18.62
C GLY A 73 8.81 4.59 18.24
N GLN A 74 7.98 5.10 19.14
CA GLN A 74 7.20 6.34 18.95
C GLN A 74 8.06 7.57 18.63
N ALA A 75 9.29 7.66 19.16
CA ALA A 75 10.16 8.81 18.93
C ALA A 75 10.73 8.86 17.50
N SER A 76 10.55 7.80 16.70
CA SER A 76 11.00 7.77 15.31
C SER A 76 10.02 8.44 14.33
N TRP A 77 8.79 8.76 14.75
CA TRP A 77 7.80 9.37 13.87
C TRP A 77 8.08 10.85 13.63
N PRO A 78 8.04 11.32 12.37
CA PRO A 78 7.94 12.74 12.08
C PRO A 78 6.72 13.37 12.77
N ALA A 79 6.82 14.64 13.15
CA ALA A 79 5.75 15.39 13.82
C ALA A 79 4.41 15.24 13.07
N GLY A 80 3.35 14.88 13.81
CA GLY A 80 2.00 14.72 13.26
C GLY A 80 1.76 13.47 12.41
N THR A 81 2.73 12.53 12.35
CA THR A 81 2.61 11.33 11.49
C THR A 81 2.53 10.02 12.24
N ALA A 82 2.68 10.05 13.57
CA ALA A 82 2.50 8.88 14.42
C ALA A 82 1.07 8.30 14.24
N PRO A 83 0.88 6.99 14.45
CA PRO A 83 -0.44 6.39 14.42
C PRO A 83 -1.34 7.07 15.45
N THR A 84 -2.55 7.42 15.01
CA THR A 84 -3.63 7.87 15.88
C THR A 84 -4.13 6.72 16.77
N PRO A 85 -4.85 6.97 17.88
CA PRO A 85 -5.41 5.90 18.69
C PRO A 85 -6.29 4.91 17.89
N PRO A 86 -7.16 5.36 16.97
CA PRO A 86 -7.88 4.45 16.08
C PRO A 86 -6.96 3.60 15.19
N GLU A 87 -5.91 4.18 14.59
CA GLU A 87 -4.95 3.44 13.75
C GLU A 87 -4.10 2.42 14.53
N ARG A 88 -4.06 2.51 15.87
CA ARG A 88 -3.44 1.48 16.71
C ARG A 88 -4.36 0.29 16.96
N LEU A 89 -5.67 0.48 16.85
CA LEU A 89 -6.71 -0.52 17.12
C LEU A 89 -7.31 -1.10 15.82
N ALA A 90 -7.28 -0.31 14.75
CA ALA A 90 -7.85 -0.62 13.45
C ALA A 90 -6.80 -0.50 12.35
N VAL A 91 -7.02 -1.24 11.27
CA VAL A 91 -6.11 -1.33 10.13
C VAL A 91 -6.71 -0.59 8.94
N GLU A 92 -5.89 0.12 8.18
CA GLU A 92 -6.34 0.97 7.07
C GLU A 92 -7.01 0.15 5.95
N SER A 93 -6.38 -0.96 5.55
CA SER A 93 -6.96 -1.94 4.64
C SER A 93 -6.39 -3.32 4.95
N ARG A 94 -7.28 -4.27 5.26
CA ARG A 94 -6.88 -5.63 5.66
C ARG A 94 -6.11 -6.32 4.54
N MET A 95 -5.05 -7.03 4.93
CA MET A 95 -4.25 -7.87 4.06
C MET A 95 -4.55 -9.34 4.34
N THR A 96 -4.57 -10.18 3.31
CA THR A 96 -4.77 -11.63 3.46
C THR A 96 -3.43 -12.33 3.45
N ARG A 97 -3.15 -13.12 4.49
CA ARG A 97 -1.90 -13.88 4.59
C ARG A 97 -1.93 -15.11 3.69
N TYR A 98 -1.16 -15.09 2.60
CA TYR A 98 -0.93 -16.26 1.75
C TYR A 98 0.46 -16.89 2.00
N LYS A 99 0.56 -18.22 1.81
CA LYS A 99 1.80 -18.99 1.99
C LYS A 99 2.88 -18.65 0.95
N TYR A 100 2.48 -18.48 -0.31
CA TYR A 100 3.39 -18.25 -1.45
C TYR A 100 2.96 -17.07 -2.35
N ARG A 101 2.04 -16.23 -1.87
CA ARG A 101 1.54 -15.05 -2.60
C ARG A 101 1.82 -13.78 -1.82
N PRO A 102 1.84 -12.62 -2.50
CA PRO A 102 1.82 -11.34 -1.82
C PRO A 102 0.67 -11.30 -0.82
N TRP A 103 0.81 -10.51 0.25
CA TRP A 103 -0.22 -10.36 1.27
C TRP A 103 -1.49 -9.63 0.77
N ASP A 104 -1.55 -9.32 -0.53
CA ASP A 104 -2.71 -8.76 -1.22
C ASP A 104 -2.75 -9.28 -2.68
N GLN A 105 -3.87 -9.86 -3.12
CA GLN A 105 -3.97 -10.34 -4.50
C GLN A 105 -4.03 -9.21 -5.53
N ARG A 106 -4.38 -7.99 -5.09
CA ARG A 106 -4.64 -6.84 -5.96
C ARG A 106 -3.38 -6.27 -6.59
N TYR A 107 -2.18 -6.63 -6.14
CA TYR A 107 -0.95 -6.02 -6.66
C TYR A 107 -0.78 -6.18 -8.16
N TYR A 108 -1.11 -7.33 -8.75
CA TYR A 108 -0.95 -7.51 -10.19
C TYR A 108 -1.87 -6.58 -10.99
N SER A 109 -3.13 -6.42 -10.55
CA SER A 109 -4.08 -5.48 -11.16
C SER A 109 -3.64 -4.03 -10.96
N ILE A 110 -3.19 -3.66 -9.76
CA ILE A 110 -2.71 -2.31 -9.44
C ILE A 110 -1.48 -1.97 -10.28
N LEU A 111 -0.47 -2.85 -10.31
CA LEU A 111 0.76 -2.63 -11.08
C LEU A 111 0.45 -2.61 -12.58
N GLY A 112 -0.43 -3.49 -13.06
CA GLY A 112 -0.89 -3.49 -14.45
C GLY A 112 -1.58 -2.19 -14.84
N SER A 113 -2.47 -1.67 -13.99
CA SER A 113 -3.17 -0.39 -14.20
C SER A 113 -2.20 0.80 -14.23
N LEU A 114 -1.27 0.88 -13.26
CA LEU A 114 -0.25 1.93 -13.21
C LEU A 114 0.67 1.90 -14.44
N ALA A 115 1.07 0.71 -14.90
CA ALA A 115 1.90 0.55 -16.09
C ALA A 115 1.13 0.89 -17.37
N ALA A 116 -0.12 0.46 -17.50
CA ALA A 116 -0.98 0.78 -18.65
C ALA A 116 -1.21 2.29 -18.79
N ARG A 117 -1.18 3.03 -17.68
CA ARG A 117 -1.26 4.50 -17.63
C ARG A 117 0.10 5.20 -17.75
N ALA A 118 1.17 4.47 -18.05
CA ALA A 118 2.54 4.96 -18.16
C ALA A 118 3.06 5.69 -16.90
N LEU A 119 2.53 5.37 -15.71
CA LEU A 119 2.97 5.96 -14.44
C LEU A 119 4.15 5.19 -13.82
N ILE A 120 4.26 3.91 -14.14
CA ILE A 120 5.41 3.08 -13.78
C ILE A 120 5.90 2.31 -15.00
N THR A 121 7.14 1.85 -14.93
CA THR A 121 7.72 0.89 -15.85
C THR A 121 8.29 -0.31 -15.08
N TYR A 122 8.35 -1.45 -15.76
CA TYR A 122 9.03 -2.64 -15.28
C TYR A 122 10.48 -2.61 -15.77
N GLY A 123 11.43 -2.83 -14.88
CA GLY A 123 12.83 -2.99 -15.27
C GLY A 123 13.09 -4.36 -15.91
N ASP A 124 14.15 -4.43 -16.71
CA ASP A 124 14.49 -5.61 -17.54
C ASP A 124 15.05 -6.80 -16.76
N SER A 125 15.20 -6.67 -15.43
CA SER A 125 15.83 -7.71 -14.61
C SER A 125 14.88 -8.86 -14.29
N ALA A 126 15.44 -10.06 -14.10
CA ALA A 126 14.70 -11.27 -13.69
C ALA A 126 13.90 -11.11 -12.38
N ARG A 127 14.23 -10.11 -11.55
CA ARG A 127 13.41 -9.69 -10.42
C ARG A 127 12.61 -8.48 -10.87
N ALA A 128 11.29 -8.62 -10.98
CA ALA A 128 10.38 -7.52 -11.32
C ALA A 128 10.75 -6.25 -10.53
N GLU A 129 11.40 -5.31 -11.21
CA GLU A 129 11.81 -4.02 -10.67
C GLU A 129 10.77 -3.01 -11.09
N PHE A 130 10.23 -2.25 -10.15
CA PHE A 130 9.23 -1.23 -10.46
C PHE A 130 9.88 0.15 -10.34
N ARG A 131 9.83 0.93 -11.42
CA ARG A 131 10.34 2.30 -11.47
C ARG A 131 9.20 3.24 -11.81
N VAL A 132 9.17 4.41 -11.18
CA VAL A 132 8.26 5.47 -11.60
C VAL A 132 8.77 6.09 -12.91
N THR A 133 7.87 6.47 -13.81
CA THR A 133 8.20 7.31 -14.98
C THR A 133 8.26 8.78 -14.56
N GLU A 134 8.68 9.67 -15.46
CA GLU A 134 8.61 11.11 -15.23
C GLU A 134 7.17 11.57 -14.94
N GLN A 135 6.21 11.10 -15.76
CA GLN A 135 4.79 11.36 -15.55
C GLN A 135 4.31 10.82 -14.19
N GLY A 136 4.67 9.60 -13.85
CA GLY A 136 4.31 9.01 -12.55
C GLY A 136 4.93 9.76 -11.38
N ALA A 137 6.15 10.29 -11.53
CA ALA A 137 6.81 11.09 -10.50
C ALA A 137 6.08 12.41 -10.29
N ALA A 138 5.65 13.09 -11.35
CA ALA A 138 4.84 14.30 -11.27
C ALA A 138 3.49 14.05 -10.59
N VAL A 139 2.82 12.94 -10.94
CA VAL A 139 1.56 12.53 -10.29
C VAL A 139 1.78 12.20 -8.82
N ALA A 140 2.83 11.44 -8.48
CA ALA A 140 3.17 11.10 -7.11
C ALA A 140 3.50 12.34 -6.27
N ALA A 141 4.23 13.31 -6.84
CA ALA A 141 4.53 14.57 -6.19
C ALA A 141 3.26 15.39 -5.93
N SER A 142 2.37 15.47 -6.92
CA SER A 142 1.08 16.16 -6.79
C SER A 142 0.21 15.50 -5.72
N LEU A 143 0.12 14.17 -5.70
CA LEU A 143 -0.58 13.42 -4.67
C LEU A 143 0.02 13.71 -3.29
N ALA A 144 1.34 13.61 -3.13
CA ALA A 144 2.01 13.83 -1.84
C ALA A 144 1.82 15.25 -1.27
N ALA A 145 1.50 16.23 -2.12
CA ALA A 145 1.20 17.61 -1.71
C ALA A 145 -0.25 17.79 -1.22
N THR A 146 -1.14 16.83 -1.46
CA THR A 146 -2.52 16.89 -0.97
C THR A 146 -2.58 16.55 0.54
N PRO A 147 -3.45 17.23 1.32
CA PRO A 147 -3.60 16.95 2.75
C PRO A 147 -3.89 15.47 3.06
N GLU A 148 -4.68 14.81 2.21
CA GLU A 148 -5.11 13.42 2.37
C GLU A 148 -3.94 12.44 2.29
N TRP A 149 -2.90 12.76 1.51
CA TRP A 149 -1.75 11.88 1.26
C TRP A 149 -0.46 12.35 1.93
N ALA A 150 -0.42 13.56 2.49
CA ALA A 150 0.77 14.12 3.12
C ALA A 150 1.30 13.23 4.26
N VAL A 151 0.40 12.69 5.10
CA VAL A 151 0.77 11.77 6.19
C VAL A 151 1.37 10.48 5.62
N VAL A 152 0.70 9.86 4.64
CA VAL A 152 1.16 8.62 3.99
C VAL A 152 2.52 8.84 3.33
N ALA A 153 2.72 9.93 2.60
CA ALA A 153 3.99 10.28 1.96
C ALA A 153 5.13 10.45 3.00
N SER A 154 4.84 11.06 4.16
CA SER A 154 5.81 11.20 5.24
C SER A 154 6.18 9.85 5.88
N ARG A 155 5.18 8.99 6.13
CA ARG A 155 5.42 7.61 6.60
C ARG A 155 6.22 6.79 5.59
N ILE A 156 5.99 6.98 4.30
CA ILE A 156 6.77 6.34 3.22
C ILE A 156 8.24 6.80 3.23
N LYS A 157 8.51 8.08 3.50
CA LYS A 157 9.89 8.59 3.70
C LYS A 157 10.56 7.92 4.91
N LEU A 158 9.82 7.75 6.01
CA LEU A 158 10.29 7.02 7.19
C LEU A 158 10.61 5.55 6.86
N LEU A 159 9.74 4.89 6.07
CA LEU A 159 9.99 3.53 5.57
C LEU A 159 11.26 3.45 4.74
N LYS A 160 11.49 4.38 3.80
CA LYS A 160 12.73 4.39 3.02
C LYS A 160 13.97 4.58 3.91
N ARG A 161 13.88 5.39 4.96
CA ARG A 161 14.99 5.63 5.89
C ARG A 161 15.40 4.37 6.66
N HIS A 162 14.44 3.64 7.23
CA HIS A 162 14.73 2.54 8.17
C HIS A 162 14.61 1.13 7.55
N PHE A 163 13.84 0.99 6.48
CA PHE A 163 13.43 -0.30 5.90
C PHE A 163 13.78 -0.44 4.42
N ASN A 164 14.74 0.34 3.90
CA ASN A 164 15.27 0.12 2.54
C ASN A 164 16.22 -1.09 2.47
N LYS A 165 15.66 -2.29 2.68
CA LYS A 165 16.35 -3.57 2.65
C LYS A 165 15.84 -4.43 1.49
N SER A 166 16.43 -5.60 1.28
CA SER A 166 15.91 -6.58 0.32
C SER A 166 14.57 -7.16 0.79
N GLY A 167 13.77 -7.71 -0.13
CA GLY A 167 12.50 -8.35 0.23
C GLY A 167 12.67 -9.53 1.22
N SER A 168 13.76 -10.29 1.10
CA SER A 168 14.08 -11.39 2.04
C SER A 168 14.46 -10.87 3.42
N ALA A 169 15.28 -9.81 3.49
CA ALA A 169 15.66 -9.20 4.77
C ALA A 169 14.45 -8.59 5.49
N LEU A 170 13.54 -7.91 4.76
CA LEU A 170 12.29 -7.42 5.34
C LEU A 170 11.37 -8.55 5.81
N LYS A 171 11.26 -9.62 5.02
CA LYS A 171 10.48 -10.79 5.41
C LYS A 171 10.99 -11.37 6.72
N ASN A 172 12.28 -11.64 6.82
CA ASN A 172 12.87 -12.23 8.02
C ASN A 172 12.69 -11.29 9.22
N LEU A 173 13.01 -9.99 9.08
CA LEU A 173 12.80 -9.00 10.14
C LEU A 173 11.37 -9.00 10.68
N ILE A 174 10.37 -9.00 9.80
CA ILE A 174 8.96 -9.00 10.20
C ILE A 174 8.59 -10.33 10.88
N TYR A 175 9.09 -11.46 10.37
CA TYR A 175 8.76 -12.78 10.93
C TYR A 175 9.36 -12.95 12.32
N ASP A 176 10.58 -12.46 12.52
CA ASP A 176 11.31 -12.60 13.78
C ASP A 176 10.79 -11.64 14.87
N ARG A 177 10.37 -10.43 14.49
CA ARG A 177 10.04 -9.36 15.44
C ARG A 177 8.54 -9.14 15.62
N LEU A 178 7.71 -9.66 14.72
CA LEU A 178 6.25 -9.56 14.77
C LEU A 178 5.59 -10.95 14.64
N PRO A 179 5.94 -11.93 15.51
CA PRO A 179 5.41 -13.28 15.42
C PRO A 179 3.88 -13.30 15.48
N ASP A 180 3.24 -12.46 16.28
CA ASP A 180 1.79 -12.30 16.39
C ASP A 180 1.08 -11.79 15.11
N ALA A 181 1.80 -11.01 14.29
CA ALA A 181 1.30 -10.56 12.99
C ALA A 181 1.40 -11.66 11.92
N VAL A 182 2.39 -12.55 12.05
CA VAL A 182 2.68 -13.58 11.06
C VAL A 182 2.20 -14.97 11.46
N ASP A 183 1.96 -15.26 12.73
CA ASP A 183 1.54 -16.57 13.22
C ASP A 183 0.02 -16.66 13.26
N ARG A 184 -0.58 -16.37 12.10
CA ARG A 184 -2.01 -16.49 11.85
C ARG A 184 -2.27 -17.60 10.84
N PRO A 185 -3.41 -18.30 10.92
CA PRO A 185 -3.77 -19.31 9.94
C PRO A 185 -3.69 -18.76 8.51
N TRP A 186 -3.33 -19.62 7.56
CA TRP A 186 -3.28 -19.19 6.15
C TRP A 186 -4.67 -18.78 5.68
N ARG A 187 -4.73 -17.83 4.73
CA ARG A 187 -5.97 -17.30 4.13
C ARG A 187 -6.86 -16.53 5.13
N THR A 188 -6.34 -16.13 6.28
CA THR A 188 -7.03 -15.20 7.17
C THR A 188 -6.52 -13.78 6.98
N GLU A 189 -7.35 -12.83 7.38
CA GLU A 189 -6.96 -11.42 7.48
C GLU A 189 -5.93 -11.24 8.61
N ILE A 190 -4.95 -10.38 8.35
CA ILE A 190 -3.97 -9.90 9.33
C ILE A 190 -4.58 -8.72 10.09
#